data_AF-A0AAW2DIP5-F1
#
_entry.id   AF-A0AAW2DIP5-F1
#
_cell.length_a   1.000
_cell.length_b   1.000
_cell.length_c   1.000
_cell.angle_alpha   90.00
_cell.angle_beta   90.00
_cell.angle_gamma   90.00
#
_symmetry.space_group_name_H-M   'P 1'
#
loop_
_entity.id
_entity.type
_entity.pdbx_description
1 polymer ?
#
loop_
_entity_poly.entity_id
_entity_poly.type
_entity_poly.pdbx_seq_one_letter_code
_entity_poly.pdbx_strand_id
1 'polypeptide(L)'
;MLLKNLSYSKRIISFITQGQIREALFTFHQFQRAGFKITEFLLSAIVRGCGRLGTIEEGKQVHCIVFKHGFDRDMILMTSLLDMYCKCIDIKEARRVYDEMPQRDVVVNNSMIFGLCRCHLTLDAMTLFDNMSQRDVGSWNSLISGLAQNSEGRNALFLFKKMRVEGAEVDFMTMSSVLSVCADLAALVNGKQVYGLVIKYGFELYLPVGNAIIDMYAKCGCMEDACQFFMNMPIKNVVSWTSLIVGYGKHGLGMEALEAFDNMEREGIVPNKITFLGTLYACSHAGLVHKGWMNFNTMVHKYSITPMMEHYTCMVDLFARAGHLTEAYNFVEWMPIKPEARLLTALFSSCCSHMNVELAKTVGQRLIELEPEEAGAYMLLSNFYGIIGDLEGVANVRKLMSKRGIRKTKACTWIEIDRKIHSFESGDGSHPLNKEIYNYLKDLVKKMKNIGYVPNTSMVMQNVDDHTKEEMVLSHSEKLAITLGLIITPPGTRIMIVKNLRVCADCHLFTALVSKIEGREIVTRDCSRFHHFNNGSCSCGDHW
;
A
#
# COMPACT_ATOMS: atom_id res chain seq x y z
N MET A 1 12.67 -52.97 4.90
CA MET A 1 12.90 -51.99 3.81
C MET A 1 11.81 -50.90 3.76
N LEU A 2 10.52 -51.27 3.75
CA LEU A 2 9.37 -50.35 3.77
C LEU A 2 9.35 -49.36 4.96
N LEU A 3 9.60 -49.84 6.19
CA LEU A 3 9.65 -48.97 7.39
C LEU A 3 10.76 -47.90 7.31
N LYS A 4 11.92 -48.24 6.70
CA LYS A 4 13.01 -47.28 6.49
C LYS A 4 12.65 -46.24 5.43
N ASN A 5 12.01 -46.62 4.33
CA ASN A 5 11.50 -45.69 3.31
C ASN A 5 10.50 -44.68 3.92
N LEU A 6 9.54 -45.17 4.71
CA LEU A 6 8.57 -44.32 5.41
C LEU A 6 9.23 -43.35 6.41
N SER A 7 10.33 -43.77 7.04
CA SER A 7 11.10 -42.91 7.94
C SER A 7 11.81 -41.78 7.22
N TYR A 8 12.39 -42.02 6.03
CA TYR A 8 13.06 -40.99 5.25
C TYR A 8 12.07 -39.95 4.71
N SER A 9 10.98 -40.39 4.09
CA SER A 9 9.95 -39.49 3.55
C SER A 9 9.34 -38.58 4.62
N LYS A 10 9.04 -39.13 5.81
CA LYS A 10 8.57 -38.33 6.96
C LYS A 10 9.60 -37.30 7.41
N ARG A 11 10.89 -37.65 7.46
CA ARG A 11 11.97 -36.71 7.82
C ARG A 11 12.12 -35.59 6.82
N ILE A 12 12.06 -35.90 5.51
CA ILE A 12 12.12 -34.90 4.44
C ILE A 12 10.96 -33.92 4.57
N ILE A 13 9.74 -34.42 4.75
CA ILE A 13 8.54 -33.57 4.94
C ILE A 13 8.68 -32.73 6.21
N SER A 14 9.18 -33.29 7.31
CA SER A 14 9.43 -32.56 8.56
C SER A 14 10.39 -31.39 8.36
N PHE A 15 11.51 -31.60 7.67
CA PHE A 15 12.46 -30.53 7.37
C PHE A 15 11.86 -29.44 6.48
N ILE A 16 11.06 -29.82 5.47
CA ILE A 16 10.32 -28.85 4.64
C ILE A 16 9.37 -28.01 5.50
N THR A 17 8.62 -28.64 6.42
CA THR A 17 7.70 -27.91 7.30
C THR A 17 8.41 -26.97 8.28
N GLN A 18 9.69 -27.23 8.58
CA GLN A 18 10.54 -26.40 9.43
C GLN A 18 11.31 -25.33 8.63
N GLY A 19 11.14 -25.25 7.31
CA GLY A 19 11.87 -24.30 6.45
C GLY A 19 13.32 -24.70 6.13
N GLN A 20 13.73 -25.91 6.50
CA GLN A 20 15.09 -26.44 6.34
C GLN A 20 15.22 -27.21 5.02
N ILE A 21 15.15 -26.49 3.89
CA ILE A 21 15.08 -27.13 2.56
C ILE A 21 16.38 -27.82 2.17
N ARG A 22 17.54 -27.33 2.63
CA ARG A 22 18.84 -27.91 2.32
C ARG A 22 19.03 -29.25 3.02
N GLU A 23 18.60 -29.34 4.28
CA GLU A 23 18.58 -30.55 5.09
C GLU A 23 17.58 -31.56 4.53
N ALA A 24 16.44 -31.09 4.03
CA ALA A 24 15.47 -31.90 3.30
C ALA A 24 16.09 -32.51 2.03
N LEU A 25 16.77 -31.70 1.21
CA LEU A 25 17.45 -32.17 0.00
C LEU A 25 18.62 -33.10 0.29
N PHE A 26 19.42 -32.81 1.33
CA PHE A 26 20.48 -33.70 1.77
C PHE A 26 19.93 -35.08 2.17
N THR A 27 18.84 -35.09 2.95
CA THR A 27 18.13 -36.32 3.35
C THR A 27 17.53 -37.03 2.13
N PHE A 28 17.05 -36.28 1.13
CA PHE A 28 16.57 -36.82 -0.14
C PHE A 28 17.68 -37.47 -0.99
N HIS A 29 18.88 -36.88 -1.04
CA HIS A 29 20.02 -37.50 -1.70
C HIS A 29 20.47 -38.79 -1.01
N GLN A 30 20.42 -38.85 0.33
CA GLN A 30 20.64 -40.10 1.07
C GLN A 30 19.57 -41.15 0.75
N PHE A 31 18.31 -40.75 0.65
CA PHE A 31 17.21 -41.61 0.23
C PHE A 31 17.46 -42.22 -1.16
N GLN A 32 17.92 -41.42 -2.12
CA GLN A 32 18.28 -41.89 -3.46
C GLN A 32 19.47 -42.84 -3.45
N ARG A 33 20.54 -42.52 -2.71
CA ARG A 33 21.72 -43.38 -2.56
C ARG A 33 21.42 -44.73 -1.91
N ALA A 34 20.43 -44.77 -1.02
CA ALA A 34 19.95 -46.00 -0.40
C ALA A 34 19.09 -46.87 -1.34
N GLY A 35 18.89 -46.45 -2.59
CA GLY A 35 18.17 -47.22 -3.62
C GLY A 35 16.65 -47.21 -3.46
N PHE A 36 16.10 -46.28 -2.68
CA PHE A 36 14.64 -46.17 -2.54
C PHE A 36 14.00 -45.54 -3.79
N LYS A 37 12.81 -46.03 -4.14
CA LYS A 37 12.04 -45.53 -5.30
C LYS A 37 11.56 -44.10 -5.03
N ILE A 38 11.93 -43.18 -5.92
CA ILE A 38 11.43 -41.80 -5.93
C ILE A 38 9.99 -41.81 -6.45
N THR A 39 9.13 -40.99 -5.84
CA THR A 39 7.73 -40.81 -6.24
C THR A 39 7.44 -39.35 -6.55
N GLU A 40 6.48 -39.14 -7.44
CA GLU A 40 5.92 -37.86 -7.82
C GLU A 40 5.43 -37.06 -6.61
N PHE A 41 4.80 -37.72 -5.63
CA PHE A 41 4.32 -37.08 -4.40
C PHE A 41 5.45 -36.48 -3.55
N LEU A 42 6.57 -37.20 -3.42
CA LEU A 42 7.73 -36.73 -2.65
C LEU A 42 8.39 -35.56 -3.35
N LEU A 43 8.59 -35.63 -4.67
CA LEU A 43 9.12 -34.53 -5.47
C LEU A 43 8.21 -33.31 -5.41
N SER A 44 6.91 -33.49 -5.55
CA SER A 44 5.91 -32.42 -5.48
C SER A 44 5.89 -31.75 -4.10
N ALA A 45 6.09 -32.50 -3.02
CA ALA A 45 6.25 -31.93 -1.67
C ALA A 45 7.52 -31.06 -1.54
N ILE A 46 8.66 -31.53 -2.06
CA ILE A 46 9.92 -30.78 -2.06
C ILE A 46 9.79 -29.51 -2.91
N VAL A 47 9.27 -29.62 -4.13
CA VAL A 47 9.06 -28.49 -5.05
C VAL A 47 8.16 -27.43 -4.44
N ARG A 48 7.02 -27.82 -3.84
CA ARG A 48 6.15 -26.89 -3.10
C ARG A 48 6.89 -26.24 -1.93
N GLY A 49 7.76 -26.98 -1.24
CA GLY A 49 8.65 -26.45 -0.21
C GLY A 49 9.58 -25.35 -0.75
N CYS A 50 10.26 -25.62 -1.86
CA CYS A 50 11.14 -24.64 -2.51
C CYS A 50 10.36 -23.38 -2.92
N GLY A 51 9.17 -23.53 -3.49
CA GLY A 51 8.32 -22.39 -3.88
C GLY A 51 7.84 -21.56 -2.70
N ARG A 52 7.54 -22.19 -1.55
CA ARG A 52 7.16 -21.46 -0.32
C ARG A 52 8.32 -20.68 0.29
N LEU A 53 9.55 -21.18 0.14
CA LEU A 53 10.76 -20.60 0.73
C LEU A 53 11.52 -19.69 -0.23
N GLY A 54 11.14 -19.66 -1.52
CA GLY A 54 11.83 -18.88 -2.55
C GLY A 54 13.21 -19.43 -2.92
N THR A 55 13.49 -20.71 -2.68
CA THR A 55 14.80 -21.32 -2.90
C THR A 55 14.92 -21.85 -4.33
N ILE A 56 15.23 -20.94 -5.26
CA ILE A 56 15.24 -21.19 -6.71
C ILE A 56 16.31 -22.21 -7.14
N GLU A 57 17.51 -22.16 -6.56
CA GLU A 57 18.61 -23.05 -6.92
C GLU A 57 18.31 -24.50 -6.52
N GLU A 58 17.82 -24.68 -5.29
CA GLU A 58 17.30 -25.95 -4.79
C GLU A 58 16.12 -26.45 -5.65
N GLY A 59 15.22 -25.55 -6.06
CA GLY A 59 14.13 -25.85 -7.00
C GLY A 59 14.62 -26.37 -8.36
N LYS A 60 15.65 -25.72 -8.94
CA LYS A 60 16.28 -26.13 -10.21
C LYS A 60 16.94 -27.51 -10.12
N GLN A 61 17.55 -27.84 -8.99
CA GLN A 61 18.09 -29.20 -8.76
C GLN A 61 16.99 -30.26 -8.81
N VAL A 62 15.87 -30.00 -8.14
CA VAL A 62 14.71 -30.93 -8.12
C VAL A 62 14.08 -31.03 -9.50
N HIS A 63 13.98 -29.93 -10.25
CA HIS A 63 13.52 -29.93 -11.63
C HIS A 63 14.37 -30.85 -12.52
N CYS A 64 15.70 -30.79 -12.43
CA CYS A 64 16.57 -31.73 -13.15
C CYS A 64 16.32 -33.20 -12.76
N ILE A 65 16.02 -33.47 -11.48
CA ILE A 65 15.68 -34.81 -10.99
C ILE A 65 14.35 -35.30 -11.57
N VAL A 66 13.35 -34.42 -11.70
CA VAL A 66 12.04 -34.72 -12.33
C VAL A 66 12.25 -35.25 -13.76
N PHE A 67 13.00 -34.51 -14.58
CA PHE A 67 13.29 -34.90 -15.96
C PHE A 67 14.13 -36.17 -16.06
N LYS A 68 15.17 -36.30 -15.22
CA LYS A 68 16.04 -37.48 -15.21
C LYS A 68 15.30 -38.80 -14.95
N HIS A 69 14.21 -38.75 -14.18
CA HIS A 69 13.42 -39.94 -13.84
C HIS A 69 12.14 -40.07 -14.67
N GLY A 70 11.93 -39.23 -15.69
CA GLY A 70 10.81 -39.33 -16.62
C GLY A 70 9.46 -38.92 -16.03
N PHE A 71 9.46 -38.01 -15.06
CA PHE A 71 8.22 -37.47 -14.47
C PHE A 71 7.72 -36.19 -15.18
N ASP A 72 8.29 -35.83 -16.32
CA ASP A 72 7.93 -34.67 -17.16
C ASP A 72 6.49 -34.71 -17.72
N ARG A 73 5.84 -35.88 -17.66
CA ARG A 73 4.43 -36.07 -18.05
C ARG A 73 3.46 -36.06 -16.87
N ASP A 74 3.93 -36.01 -15.63
CA ASP A 74 3.07 -35.95 -14.46
C ASP A 74 2.52 -34.53 -14.26
N MET A 75 1.23 -34.33 -14.52
CA MET A 75 0.66 -32.98 -14.53
C MET A 75 0.63 -32.31 -13.16
N ILE A 76 0.49 -33.07 -12.08
CA ILE A 76 0.45 -32.52 -10.72
C ILE A 76 1.86 -32.01 -10.34
N LEU A 77 2.89 -32.78 -10.64
CA LEU A 77 4.28 -32.41 -10.39
C LEU A 77 4.71 -31.25 -11.28
N MET A 78 4.38 -31.27 -12.58
CA MET A 78 4.72 -30.19 -13.49
C MET A 78 3.99 -28.88 -13.15
N THR A 79 2.71 -28.95 -12.72
CA THR A 79 2.00 -27.79 -12.17
C THR A 79 2.66 -27.28 -10.88
N SER A 80 3.14 -28.18 -10.02
CA SER A 80 3.88 -27.79 -8.81
C SER A 80 5.21 -27.10 -9.16
N LEU A 81 5.92 -27.56 -10.19
CA LEU A 81 7.15 -26.95 -10.70
C LEU A 81 6.88 -25.56 -11.29
N LEU A 82 5.82 -25.42 -12.10
CA LEU A 82 5.37 -24.14 -12.62
C LEU A 82 5.08 -23.16 -11.47
N ASP A 83 4.25 -23.55 -10.50
CA ASP A 83 3.93 -22.74 -9.32
C ASP A 83 5.18 -22.35 -8.52
N MET A 84 6.15 -23.25 -8.38
CA MET A 84 7.44 -22.95 -7.74
C MET A 84 8.21 -21.87 -8.48
N TYR A 85 8.38 -21.98 -9.81
CA TYR A 85 9.07 -20.96 -10.60
C TYR A 85 8.34 -19.62 -10.58
N CYS A 86 7.00 -19.63 -10.67
CA CYS A 86 6.17 -18.44 -10.53
C CYS A 86 6.36 -17.77 -9.15
N LYS A 87 6.40 -18.54 -8.06
CA LYS A 87 6.64 -18.02 -6.70
C LYS A 87 8.06 -17.47 -6.51
N CYS A 88 9.03 -18.03 -7.23
CA CYS A 88 10.42 -17.58 -7.24
C CYS A 88 10.68 -16.44 -8.25
N ILE A 89 9.66 -15.94 -8.96
CA ILE A 89 9.75 -14.82 -9.92
C ILE A 89 10.66 -15.15 -11.14
N ASP A 90 10.97 -16.43 -11.38
CA ASP A 90 11.73 -16.87 -12.56
C ASP A 90 10.75 -17.20 -13.71
N ILE A 91 10.17 -16.15 -14.30
CA ILE A 91 9.13 -16.29 -15.32
C ILE A 91 9.63 -16.96 -16.61
N LYS A 92 10.95 -16.93 -16.87
CA LYS A 92 11.55 -17.56 -18.05
C LYS A 92 11.45 -19.07 -17.94
N GLU A 93 11.90 -19.63 -16.82
CA GLU A 93 11.79 -21.06 -16.57
C GLU A 93 10.33 -21.50 -16.36
N ALA A 94 9.50 -20.66 -15.71
CA ALA A 94 8.06 -20.93 -15.61
C ALA A 94 7.42 -21.09 -17.00
N ARG A 95 7.70 -20.16 -17.93
CA ARG A 95 7.19 -20.22 -19.31
C ARG A 95 7.69 -21.45 -20.05
N ARG A 96 8.96 -21.82 -19.86
CA ARG A 96 9.52 -23.03 -20.45
C ARG A 96 8.80 -24.29 -19.97
N VAL A 97 8.62 -24.44 -18.65
CA VAL A 97 7.87 -25.56 -18.07
C VAL A 97 6.44 -25.59 -18.61
N TYR A 98 5.78 -24.43 -18.65
CA TYR A 98 4.44 -24.28 -19.19
C TYR A 98 4.34 -24.67 -20.68
N ASP A 99 5.33 -24.30 -21.49
CA ASP A 99 5.36 -24.58 -22.92
C ASP A 99 5.61 -26.07 -23.20
N GLU A 100 6.45 -26.72 -22.40
CA GLU A 100 6.79 -28.15 -22.49
C GLU A 100 5.65 -29.07 -21.99
N MET A 101 4.66 -28.55 -21.23
CA MET A 101 3.54 -29.35 -20.75
C MET A 101 2.62 -29.81 -21.89
N PRO A 102 2.31 -31.11 -22.01
CA PRO A 102 1.51 -31.66 -23.11
C PRO A 102 0.04 -31.25 -23.07
N GLN A 103 -0.50 -30.96 -21.88
CA GLN A 103 -1.86 -30.48 -21.69
C GLN A 103 -1.85 -29.29 -20.72
N ARG A 104 -2.62 -28.27 -21.04
CA ARG A 104 -2.78 -27.05 -20.25
C ARG A 104 -4.24 -26.91 -19.89
N ASP A 105 -4.62 -27.60 -18.83
CA ASP A 105 -5.96 -27.51 -18.28
C ASP A 105 -6.16 -26.17 -17.55
N VAL A 106 -7.34 -25.97 -16.99
CA VAL A 106 -7.68 -24.73 -16.28
C VAL A 106 -6.73 -24.47 -15.11
N VAL A 107 -6.26 -25.51 -14.41
CA VAL A 107 -5.36 -25.36 -13.24
C VAL A 107 -3.98 -24.84 -13.68
N VAL A 108 -3.42 -25.41 -14.74
CA VAL A 108 -2.11 -24.98 -15.28
C VAL A 108 -2.16 -23.53 -15.76
N ASN A 109 -3.24 -23.16 -16.47
CA ASN A 109 -3.46 -21.79 -16.92
C ASN A 109 -3.60 -20.82 -15.72
N ASN A 110 -4.35 -21.21 -14.69
CA ASN A 110 -4.54 -20.40 -13.47
C ASN A 110 -3.20 -20.15 -12.75
N SER A 111 -2.33 -21.15 -12.66
CA SER A 111 -0.97 -21.01 -12.09
C SER A 111 -0.10 -20.06 -12.93
N MET A 112 -0.18 -20.14 -14.26
CA MET A 112 0.58 -19.25 -15.15
C MET A 112 0.08 -17.81 -15.07
N ILE A 113 -1.25 -17.59 -15.05
CA ILE A 113 -1.86 -16.26 -14.84
C ILE A 113 -1.36 -15.65 -13.53
N PHE A 114 -1.41 -16.42 -12.43
CA PHE A 114 -0.90 -15.97 -11.13
C PHE A 114 0.58 -15.56 -11.21
N GLY A 115 1.43 -16.36 -11.85
CA GLY A 115 2.84 -16.05 -12.03
C GLY A 115 3.09 -14.80 -12.87
N LEU A 116 2.38 -14.64 -13.99
CA LEU A 116 2.46 -13.46 -14.85
C LEU A 116 2.09 -12.19 -14.08
N CYS A 117 1.01 -12.24 -13.30
CA CYS A 117 0.63 -11.13 -12.42
C CYS A 117 1.74 -10.81 -11.41
N ARG A 118 2.34 -11.80 -10.74
CA ARG A 118 3.45 -11.55 -9.79
C ARG A 118 4.65 -10.87 -10.44
N CYS A 119 4.93 -11.16 -11.70
CA CYS A 119 6.01 -10.54 -12.47
C CYS A 119 5.61 -9.19 -13.12
N HIS A 120 4.46 -8.63 -12.76
CA HIS A 120 3.92 -7.38 -13.33
C HIS A 120 3.70 -7.44 -14.85
N LEU A 121 3.50 -8.64 -15.41
CA LEU A 121 3.19 -8.90 -16.82
C LEU A 121 1.67 -9.09 -17.00
N THR A 122 0.90 -8.09 -16.62
CA THR A 122 -0.57 -8.16 -16.58
C THR A 122 -1.22 -8.29 -17.95
N LEU A 123 -0.64 -7.67 -18.98
CA LEU A 123 -1.12 -7.81 -20.36
C LEU A 123 -1.02 -9.26 -20.86
N ASP A 124 0.09 -9.94 -20.58
CA ASP A 124 0.25 -11.36 -20.91
C ASP A 124 -0.77 -12.21 -20.14
N ALA A 125 -1.01 -11.89 -18.86
CA ALA A 125 -1.97 -12.61 -18.02
C ALA A 125 -3.40 -12.46 -18.56
N MET A 126 -3.81 -11.25 -18.95
CA MET A 126 -5.12 -10.99 -19.58
C MET A 126 -5.25 -11.71 -20.92
N THR A 127 -4.20 -11.66 -21.75
CA THR A 127 -4.18 -12.33 -23.06
C THR A 127 -4.33 -13.84 -22.89
N LEU A 128 -3.61 -14.44 -21.93
CA LEU A 128 -3.76 -15.85 -21.64
C LEU A 128 -5.19 -16.16 -21.18
N PHE A 129 -5.73 -15.38 -20.25
CA PHE A 129 -7.08 -15.54 -19.72
C PHE A 129 -8.16 -15.47 -20.79
N ASP A 130 -8.08 -14.49 -21.70
CA ASP A 130 -9.05 -14.33 -22.79
C ASP A 130 -8.95 -15.47 -23.83
N ASN A 131 -7.77 -16.10 -23.97
CA ASN A 131 -7.55 -17.25 -24.86
C ASN A 131 -7.95 -18.60 -24.22
N MET A 132 -8.35 -18.65 -22.95
CA MET A 132 -8.79 -19.89 -22.30
C MET A 132 -10.15 -20.34 -22.82
N SER A 133 -10.23 -21.58 -23.30
CA SER A 133 -11.49 -22.18 -23.78
C SER A 133 -12.50 -22.46 -22.65
N GLN A 134 -12.01 -22.76 -21.45
CA GLN A 134 -12.79 -22.93 -20.23
C GLN A 134 -12.17 -22.12 -19.10
N ARG A 135 -13.00 -21.46 -18.31
CA ARG A 135 -12.59 -20.64 -17.16
C ARG A 135 -13.44 -21.04 -15.97
N ASP A 136 -12.79 -21.32 -14.84
CA ASP A 136 -13.46 -21.57 -13.57
C ASP A 136 -13.39 -20.34 -12.65
N VAL A 137 -14.02 -20.42 -11.47
CA VAL A 137 -13.95 -19.36 -10.45
C VAL A 137 -12.49 -19.06 -10.06
N GLY A 138 -11.64 -20.09 -10.06
CA GLY A 138 -10.20 -19.96 -9.85
C GLY A 138 -9.52 -19.06 -10.89
N SER A 139 -9.86 -19.20 -12.18
CA SER A 139 -9.31 -18.37 -13.26
C SER A 139 -9.61 -16.89 -13.04
N TRP A 140 -10.86 -16.57 -12.71
CA TRP A 140 -11.28 -15.21 -12.42
C TRP A 140 -10.58 -14.67 -11.17
N ASN A 141 -10.54 -15.46 -10.09
CA ASN A 141 -9.92 -15.05 -8.83
C ASN A 141 -8.41 -14.82 -8.97
N SER A 142 -7.69 -15.66 -9.72
CA SER A 142 -6.26 -15.49 -9.99
C SER A 142 -5.98 -14.15 -10.68
N LEU A 143 -6.75 -13.81 -11.71
CA LEU A 143 -6.54 -12.57 -12.44
C LEU A 143 -7.04 -11.33 -11.67
N ILE A 144 -8.22 -11.39 -11.03
CA ILE A 144 -8.75 -10.27 -10.22
C ILE A 144 -7.78 -9.94 -9.07
N SER A 145 -7.33 -10.95 -8.32
CA SER A 145 -6.40 -10.74 -7.20
C SER A 145 -5.01 -10.30 -7.66
N GLY A 146 -4.53 -10.82 -8.80
CA GLY A 146 -3.28 -10.38 -9.40
C GLY A 146 -3.31 -8.91 -9.85
N LEU A 147 -4.40 -8.48 -10.48
CA LEU A 147 -4.61 -7.08 -10.85
C LEU A 147 -4.73 -6.17 -9.62
N ALA A 148 -5.39 -6.64 -8.57
CA ALA A 148 -5.46 -5.92 -7.30
C ALA A 148 -4.06 -5.68 -6.71
N GLN A 149 -3.21 -6.72 -6.68
CA GLN A 149 -1.84 -6.62 -6.16
C GLN A 149 -0.95 -5.69 -6.98
N ASN A 150 -1.17 -5.60 -8.29
CA ASN A 150 -0.39 -4.75 -9.20
C ASN A 150 -0.91 -3.31 -9.27
N SER A 151 -1.76 -2.89 -8.32
CA SER A 151 -2.37 -1.55 -8.30
C SER A 151 -3.23 -1.23 -9.54
N GLU A 152 -3.69 -2.25 -10.27
CA GLU A 152 -4.56 -2.13 -11.45
C GLU A 152 -6.04 -2.30 -11.08
N GLY A 153 -6.47 -1.62 -10.01
CA GLY A 153 -7.80 -1.80 -9.43
C GLY A 153 -8.97 -1.58 -10.42
N ARG A 154 -8.83 -0.66 -11.38
CA ARG A 154 -9.87 -0.42 -12.39
C ARG A 154 -10.08 -1.63 -13.30
N ASN A 155 -8.99 -2.28 -13.71
CA ASN A 155 -9.04 -3.48 -14.53
C ASN A 155 -9.66 -4.64 -13.73
N ALA A 156 -9.33 -4.75 -12.44
CA ALA A 156 -9.94 -5.73 -11.54
C ALA A 156 -11.46 -5.53 -11.41
N LEU A 157 -11.94 -4.29 -11.23
CA LEU A 157 -13.38 -3.99 -11.18
C LEU A 157 -14.09 -4.27 -12.50
N PHE A 158 -13.45 -3.94 -13.64
CA PHE A 158 -13.97 -4.27 -14.95
C PHE A 158 -14.10 -5.79 -15.14
N LEU A 159 -13.08 -6.55 -14.74
CA LEU A 159 -13.06 -7.99 -14.83
C LEU A 159 -14.12 -8.64 -13.92
N PHE A 160 -14.33 -8.13 -12.70
CA PHE A 160 -15.43 -8.56 -11.84
C PHE A 160 -16.81 -8.29 -12.47
N LYS A 161 -16.98 -7.15 -13.13
CA LYS A 161 -18.21 -6.87 -13.89
C LYS A 161 -18.38 -7.87 -15.04
N LYS A 162 -17.32 -8.17 -15.80
CA LYS A 162 -17.31 -9.15 -16.90
C LYS A 162 -17.70 -10.55 -16.38
N MET A 163 -17.07 -11.01 -15.30
CA MET A 163 -17.37 -12.27 -14.60
C MET A 163 -18.87 -12.42 -14.31
N ARG A 164 -19.49 -11.37 -13.76
CA ARG A 164 -20.92 -11.37 -13.42
C ARG A 164 -21.84 -11.33 -14.64
N VAL A 165 -21.47 -10.60 -15.69
CA VAL A 165 -22.26 -10.54 -16.94
C VAL A 165 -22.22 -11.88 -17.66
N GLU A 166 -21.08 -12.58 -17.62
CA GLU A 166 -20.92 -13.93 -18.17
C GLU A 166 -21.56 -15.02 -17.28
N GLY A 167 -22.17 -14.65 -16.16
CA GLY A 167 -22.89 -15.59 -15.28
C GLY A 167 -21.98 -16.52 -14.48
N ALA A 168 -20.68 -16.22 -14.36
CA ALA A 168 -19.77 -17.01 -13.55
C ALA A 168 -20.09 -16.87 -12.05
N GLU A 169 -19.96 -17.98 -11.31
CA GLU A 169 -20.19 -18.00 -9.87
C GLU A 169 -19.17 -17.16 -9.12
N VAL A 170 -19.64 -16.39 -8.14
CA VAL A 170 -18.80 -15.54 -7.29
C VAL A 170 -18.63 -16.23 -5.94
N ASP A 171 -17.40 -16.30 -5.44
CA ASP A 171 -17.10 -16.86 -4.12
C ASP A 171 -16.59 -15.80 -3.12
N PHE A 172 -16.34 -16.22 -1.88
CA PHE A 172 -15.84 -15.34 -0.83
C PHE A 172 -14.45 -14.76 -1.14
N MET A 173 -13.63 -15.44 -1.95
CA MET A 173 -12.31 -14.96 -2.37
C MET A 173 -12.42 -13.85 -3.42
N THR A 174 -13.39 -13.98 -4.35
CA THR A 174 -13.74 -12.92 -5.29
C THR A 174 -14.18 -11.68 -4.53
N MET A 175 -15.11 -11.81 -3.59
CA MET A 175 -15.62 -10.67 -2.82
C MET A 175 -14.51 -9.98 -2.01
N SER A 176 -13.66 -10.75 -1.33
CA SER A 176 -12.54 -10.22 -0.55
C SER A 176 -11.59 -9.41 -1.43
N SER A 177 -11.25 -9.93 -2.62
CA SER A 177 -10.33 -9.28 -3.57
C SER A 177 -10.94 -8.02 -4.19
N VAL A 178 -12.24 -8.03 -4.51
CA VAL A 178 -12.93 -6.87 -5.07
C VAL A 178 -13.11 -5.78 -4.01
N LEU A 179 -13.40 -6.15 -2.76
CA LEU A 179 -13.48 -5.22 -1.64
C LEU A 179 -12.14 -4.55 -1.37
N SER A 180 -11.03 -5.30 -1.38
CA SER A 180 -9.69 -4.70 -1.22
C SER A 180 -9.37 -3.72 -2.34
N VAL A 181 -9.76 -4.03 -3.59
CA VAL A 181 -9.65 -3.08 -4.72
C VAL A 181 -10.47 -1.81 -4.48
N CYS A 182 -11.71 -1.94 -3.99
CA CYS A 182 -12.53 -0.78 -3.65
C CYS A 182 -11.87 0.06 -2.55
N ALA A 183 -11.27 -0.58 -1.55
CA ALA A 183 -10.52 0.06 -0.47
C ALA A 183 -9.32 0.87 -1.01
N ASP A 184 -8.53 0.25 -1.89
CA ASP A 184 -7.33 0.89 -2.43
C ASP A 184 -7.65 2.06 -3.37
N LEU A 185 -8.72 1.94 -4.15
CA LEU A 185 -9.23 3.02 -5.02
C LEU A 185 -10.03 4.09 -4.25
N ALA A 186 -10.36 3.88 -2.98
CA ALA A 186 -11.34 4.67 -2.23
C ALA A 186 -12.74 4.74 -2.91
N ALA A 187 -13.13 3.68 -3.62
CA ALA A 187 -14.36 3.59 -4.40
C ALA A 187 -15.54 3.15 -3.52
N LEU A 188 -16.01 4.03 -2.63
CA LEU A 188 -17.05 3.73 -1.63
C LEU A 188 -18.35 3.20 -2.25
N VAL A 189 -18.77 3.76 -3.39
CA VAL A 189 -20.02 3.33 -4.06
C VAL A 189 -19.92 1.88 -4.53
N ASN A 190 -18.81 1.52 -5.16
CA ASN A 190 -18.54 0.13 -5.55
C ASN A 190 -18.43 -0.77 -4.33
N GLY A 191 -17.74 -0.32 -3.28
CA GLY A 191 -17.61 -1.05 -2.02
C GLY A 191 -18.97 -1.38 -1.38
N LYS A 192 -19.89 -0.42 -1.31
CA LYS A 192 -21.26 -0.63 -0.80
C LYS A 192 -22.08 -1.59 -1.67
N GLN A 193 -21.92 -1.54 -3.00
CA GLN A 193 -22.59 -2.50 -3.90
C GLN A 193 -22.07 -3.93 -3.67
N VAL A 194 -20.75 -4.09 -3.55
CA VAL A 194 -20.12 -5.39 -3.29
C VAL A 194 -20.52 -5.89 -1.91
N TYR A 195 -20.58 -5.03 -0.90
CA TYR A 195 -21.09 -5.39 0.42
C TYR A 195 -22.55 -5.87 0.38
N GLY A 196 -23.42 -5.21 -0.40
CA GLY A 196 -24.78 -5.70 -0.65
C GLY A 196 -24.82 -7.09 -1.30
N LEU A 197 -23.88 -7.38 -2.22
CA LEU A 197 -23.73 -8.74 -2.78
C LEU A 197 -23.23 -9.74 -1.74
N VAL A 198 -22.29 -9.34 -0.87
CA VAL A 198 -21.80 -10.18 0.23
C VAL A 198 -22.96 -10.66 1.09
N ILE A 199 -23.84 -9.75 1.54
CA ILE A 199 -25.03 -10.11 2.32
C ILE A 199 -25.97 -11.00 1.50
N LYS A 200 -26.22 -10.66 0.23
CA LYS A 200 -27.11 -11.44 -0.64
C LYS A 200 -26.67 -12.91 -0.77
N TYR A 201 -25.36 -13.16 -0.83
CA TYR A 201 -24.78 -14.50 -0.99
C TYR A 201 -24.40 -15.17 0.34
N GLY A 202 -24.59 -14.50 1.49
CA GLY A 202 -24.25 -15.06 2.81
C GLY A 202 -22.75 -15.14 3.09
N PHE A 203 -21.94 -14.26 2.48
CA PHE A 203 -20.49 -14.26 2.63
C PHE A 203 -19.98 -13.43 3.82
N GLU A 204 -20.85 -12.72 4.54
CA GLU A 204 -20.49 -11.82 5.65
C GLU A 204 -19.88 -12.55 6.86
N LEU A 205 -20.16 -13.85 6.99
CA LEU A 205 -19.62 -14.69 8.06
C LEU A 205 -18.18 -15.16 7.78
N TYR A 206 -17.68 -15.02 6.55
CA TYR A 206 -16.33 -15.40 6.20
C TYR A 206 -15.34 -14.32 6.68
N LEU A 207 -14.45 -14.69 7.61
CA LEU A 207 -13.45 -13.79 8.18
C LEU A 207 -12.65 -12.96 7.15
N PRO A 208 -12.16 -13.52 6.03
CA PRO A 208 -11.47 -12.73 5.00
C PRO A 208 -12.34 -11.61 4.42
N VAL A 209 -13.63 -11.89 4.21
CA VAL A 209 -14.59 -10.91 3.68
C VAL A 209 -14.87 -9.84 4.73
N GLY A 210 -15.10 -10.23 5.98
CA GLY A 210 -15.32 -9.28 7.07
C GLY A 210 -14.13 -8.32 7.26
N ASN A 211 -12.91 -8.85 7.19
CA ASN A 211 -11.68 -8.04 7.27
C ASN A 211 -11.54 -7.08 6.08
N ALA A 212 -11.92 -7.52 4.87
CA ALA A 212 -11.91 -6.69 3.67
C ALA A 212 -12.98 -5.58 3.74
N ILE A 213 -14.13 -5.83 4.38
CA ILE A 213 -15.18 -4.81 4.61
C ILE A 213 -14.68 -3.72 5.55
N ILE A 214 -14.02 -4.09 6.65
CA ILE A 214 -13.43 -3.14 7.60
C ILE A 214 -12.38 -2.27 6.89
N ASP A 215 -11.44 -2.88 6.16
CA ASP A 215 -10.42 -2.15 5.41
C ASP A 215 -11.02 -1.25 4.33
N MET A 216 -12.07 -1.72 3.63
CA MET A 216 -12.79 -0.96 2.62
C MET A 216 -13.44 0.29 3.21
N TYR A 217 -14.23 0.17 4.26
CA TYR A 217 -14.86 1.33 4.88
C TYR A 217 -13.81 2.30 5.46
N ALA A 218 -12.79 1.79 6.15
CA ALA A 218 -11.73 2.61 6.71
C ALA A 218 -10.96 3.38 5.62
N LYS A 219 -10.55 2.74 4.52
CA LYS A 219 -9.84 3.39 3.40
C LYS A 219 -10.76 4.20 2.47
N CYS A 220 -12.07 4.04 2.56
CA CYS A 220 -13.04 4.92 1.92
C CYS A 220 -13.44 6.12 2.80
N GLY A 221 -12.81 6.28 3.96
CA GLY A 221 -13.06 7.44 4.83
C GLY A 221 -14.32 7.31 5.71
N CYS A 222 -14.90 6.13 5.86
CA CYS A 222 -16.08 5.85 6.67
C CYS A 222 -15.69 5.00 7.89
N MET A 223 -14.99 5.59 8.86
CA MET A 223 -14.42 4.83 9.98
C MET A 223 -15.52 4.30 10.92
N GLU A 224 -16.62 5.03 11.06
CA GLU A 224 -17.78 4.66 11.87
C GLU A 224 -18.45 3.38 11.33
N ASP A 225 -18.65 3.30 10.01
CA ASP A 225 -19.19 2.11 9.34
C ASP A 225 -18.25 0.90 9.53
N ALA A 226 -16.94 1.11 9.46
CA ALA A 226 -15.94 0.08 9.70
C ALA A 226 -16.01 -0.45 11.15
N CYS A 227 -16.12 0.46 12.12
CA CYS A 227 -16.24 0.12 13.55
C CYS A 227 -17.55 -0.62 13.83
N GLN A 228 -18.68 -0.14 13.29
CA GLN A 228 -19.98 -0.80 13.47
C GLN A 228 -19.97 -2.22 12.92
N PHE A 229 -19.43 -2.42 11.71
CA PHE A 229 -19.29 -3.75 11.14
C PHE A 229 -18.40 -4.65 12.02
N PHE A 230 -17.24 -4.15 12.45
CA PHE A 230 -16.33 -4.88 13.33
C PHE A 230 -17.02 -5.32 14.62
N MET A 231 -17.77 -4.44 15.30
CA MET A 231 -18.48 -4.79 16.54
C MET A 231 -19.46 -5.94 16.33
N ASN A 232 -20.14 -5.95 15.19
CA ASN A 232 -21.11 -6.99 14.82
C ASN A 232 -20.48 -8.30 14.32
N MET A 233 -19.16 -8.36 14.11
CA MET A 233 -18.50 -9.61 13.69
C MET A 233 -18.55 -10.66 14.82
N PRO A 234 -19.07 -11.88 14.56
CA PRO A 234 -19.21 -12.91 15.58
C PRO A 234 -17.87 -13.50 16.01
N ILE A 235 -16.90 -13.53 15.09
CA ILE A 235 -15.54 -14.01 15.33
C ILE A 235 -14.60 -12.94 14.81
N LYS A 236 -13.56 -12.63 15.60
CA LYS A 236 -12.51 -11.66 15.25
C LYS A 236 -11.16 -12.36 15.35
N ASN A 237 -10.24 -12.03 14.44
CA ASN A 237 -8.88 -12.54 14.49
C ASN A 237 -7.86 -11.40 14.50
N VAL A 238 -6.57 -11.75 14.52
CA VAL A 238 -5.47 -10.77 14.47
C VAL A 238 -5.62 -9.78 13.31
N VAL A 239 -6.13 -10.22 12.16
CA VAL A 239 -6.32 -9.36 10.98
C VAL A 239 -7.50 -8.40 11.20
N SER A 240 -8.62 -8.84 11.76
CA SER A 240 -9.78 -7.98 12.07
C SER A 240 -9.38 -6.81 12.98
N TRP A 241 -8.67 -7.13 14.08
CA TRP A 241 -8.18 -6.13 15.04
C TRP A 241 -7.13 -5.20 14.41
N THR A 242 -6.19 -5.76 13.65
CA THR A 242 -5.15 -4.97 12.98
C THR A 242 -5.75 -4.01 11.95
N SER A 243 -6.74 -4.43 11.17
CA SER A 243 -7.45 -3.55 10.22
C SER A 243 -8.13 -2.39 10.94
N LEU A 244 -8.76 -2.63 12.09
CA LEU A 244 -9.39 -1.58 12.90
C LEU A 244 -8.35 -0.59 13.46
N ILE A 245 -7.26 -1.09 14.06
CA ILE A 245 -6.18 -0.28 14.64
C ILE A 245 -5.52 0.60 13.56
N VAL A 246 -5.19 0.02 12.40
CA VAL A 246 -4.62 0.76 11.27
C VAL A 246 -5.62 1.77 10.72
N GLY A 247 -6.91 1.42 10.67
CA GLY A 247 -8.00 2.33 10.32
C GLY A 247 -8.01 3.56 11.22
N TYR A 248 -8.06 3.37 12.54
CA TYR A 248 -8.00 4.47 13.51
C TYR A 248 -6.74 5.32 13.34
N GLY A 249 -5.56 4.70 13.18
CA GLY A 249 -4.30 5.41 12.96
C GLY A 249 -4.30 6.32 11.73
N LYS A 250 -4.85 5.84 10.59
CA LYS A 250 -4.98 6.64 9.35
C LYS A 250 -5.95 7.81 9.47
N HIS A 251 -6.86 7.77 10.43
CA HIS A 251 -7.85 8.81 10.69
C HIS A 251 -7.45 9.75 11.83
N GLY A 252 -6.27 9.54 12.44
CA GLY A 252 -5.78 10.36 13.55
C GLY A 252 -6.37 9.99 14.92
N LEU A 253 -7.13 8.90 15.00
CA LEU A 253 -7.82 8.42 16.21
C LEU A 253 -6.88 7.55 17.06
N GLY A 254 -5.77 8.13 17.52
CA GLY A 254 -4.68 7.39 18.15
C GLY A 254 -5.04 6.75 19.49
N MET A 255 -5.97 7.35 20.25
CA MET A 255 -6.40 6.81 21.53
C MET A 255 -7.31 5.60 21.35
N GLU A 256 -8.22 5.66 20.38
CA GLU A 256 -9.12 4.59 19.96
C GLU A 256 -8.33 3.41 19.38
N ALA A 257 -7.25 3.69 18.65
CA ALA A 257 -6.32 2.66 18.17
C ALA A 257 -5.66 1.89 19.33
N LEU A 258 -5.24 2.61 20.38
CA LEU A 258 -4.63 1.99 21.57
C LEU A 258 -5.66 1.24 22.40
N GLU A 259 -6.88 1.77 22.55
CA GLU A 259 -7.96 1.05 23.23
C GLU A 259 -8.32 -0.25 22.48
N ALA A 260 -8.36 -0.21 21.15
CA ALA A 260 -8.55 -1.40 20.33
C ALA A 260 -7.41 -2.41 20.49
N PHE A 261 -6.16 -1.95 20.61
CA PHE A 261 -5.02 -2.81 20.92
C PHE A 261 -5.15 -3.48 22.30
N ASP A 262 -5.53 -2.72 23.33
CA ASP A 262 -5.73 -3.25 24.68
C ASP A 262 -6.91 -4.24 24.74
N ASN A 263 -7.99 -3.97 23.99
CA ASN A 263 -9.13 -4.89 23.85
C ASN A 263 -8.71 -6.21 23.17
N MET A 264 -7.90 -6.13 22.11
CA MET A 264 -7.35 -7.29 21.41
C MET A 264 -6.52 -8.18 22.35
N GLU A 265 -5.67 -7.59 23.19
CA GLU A 265 -4.91 -8.34 24.21
C GLU A 265 -5.84 -8.96 25.25
N ARG A 266 -6.89 -8.25 25.69
CA ARG A 266 -7.87 -8.76 26.67
C ARG A 266 -8.70 -9.93 26.14
N GLU A 267 -8.96 -9.98 24.83
CA GLU A 267 -9.59 -11.13 24.16
C GLU A 267 -8.60 -12.30 23.92
N GLY A 268 -7.34 -12.18 24.37
CA GLY A 268 -6.32 -13.22 24.23
C GLY A 268 -5.76 -13.34 22.80
N ILE A 269 -6.01 -12.37 21.94
CA ILE A 269 -5.52 -12.38 20.55
C ILE A 269 -4.12 -11.76 20.54
N VAL A 270 -3.13 -12.57 20.14
CA VAL A 270 -1.72 -12.18 20.15
C VAL A 270 -1.43 -11.15 19.04
N PRO A 271 -0.94 -9.94 19.38
CA PRO A 271 -0.48 -8.95 18.40
C PRO A 271 0.69 -9.47 17.56
N ASN A 272 0.73 -9.05 16.30
CA ASN A 272 1.85 -9.35 15.41
C ASN A 272 2.59 -8.06 15.00
N LYS A 273 3.63 -8.20 14.18
CA LYS A 273 4.42 -7.08 13.65
C LYS A 273 3.56 -6.01 12.94
N ILE A 274 2.50 -6.40 12.24
CA ILE A 274 1.63 -5.45 11.53
C ILE A 274 0.72 -4.71 12.52
N THR A 275 0.26 -5.40 13.58
CA THR A 275 -0.50 -4.78 14.68
C THR A 275 0.32 -3.68 15.35
N PHE A 276 1.56 -3.98 15.75
CA PHE A 276 2.44 -2.98 16.37
C PHE A 276 2.77 -1.84 15.42
N LEU A 277 3.02 -2.10 14.14
CA LEU A 277 3.20 -1.05 13.15
C LEU A 277 1.99 -0.11 13.11
N GLY A 278 0.77 -0.66 13.09
CA GLY A 278 -0.47 0.13 13.13
C GLY A 278 -0.59 0.98 14.40
N THR A 279 -0.28 0.41 15.56
CA THR A 279 -0.31 1.13 16.85
C THR A 279 0.72 2.25 16.92
N LEU A 280 1.96 2.00 16.49
CA LEU A 280 3.03 3.02 16.45
C LEU A 280 2.71 4.14 15.47
N TYR A 281 2.15 3.78 14.31
CA TYR A 281 1.66 4.72 13.32
C TYR A 281 0.57 5.64 13.89
N ALA A 282 -0.40 5.06 14.62
CA ALA A 282 -1.45 5.82 15.31
C ALA A 282 -0.88 6.75 16.39
N CYS A 283 0.09 6.28 17.19
CA CYS A 283 0.79 7.12 18.16
C CYS A 283 1.52 8.28 17.50
N SER A 284 2.21 8.06 16.37
CA SER A 284 2.92 9.12 15.62
C SER A 284 1.97 10.24 15.22
N HIS A 285 0.83 9.88 14.62
CA HIS A 285 -0.14 10.86 14.14
C HIS A 285 -0.94 11.56 15.25
N ALA A 286 -1.07 10.94 16.42
CA ALA A 286 -1.70 11.55 17.59
C ALA A 286 -0.70 12.23 18.56
N GLY A 287 0.61 12.24 18.24
CA GLY A 287 1.64 12.84 19.09
C GLY A 287 1.85 12.13 20.44
N LEU A 288 1.47 10.85 20.56
CA LEU A 288 1.50 10.09 21.83
C LEU A 288 2.88 9.47 22.10
N VAL A 289 3.92 10.31 22.28
CA VAL A 289 5.33 9.89 22.37
C VAL A 289 5.56 8.80 23.40
N HIS A 290 5.09 9.01 24.64
CA HIS A 290 5.27 8.05 25.72
C HIS A 290 4.61 6.70 25.43
N LYS A 291 3.37 6.71 24.92
CA LYS A 291 2.63 5.48 24.60
C LYS A 291 3.23 4.75 23.40
N GLY A 292 3.73 5.47 22.39
CA GLY A 292 4.46 4.89 21.27
C GLY A 292 5.74 4.18 21.73
N TRP A 293 6.54 4.83 22.57
CA TRP A 293 7.75 4.21 23.15
C TRP A 293 7.44 2.96 23.97
N MET A 294 6.40 3.02 24.81
CA MET A 294 5.95 1.87 25.60
C MET A 294 5.54 0.68 24.71
N ASN A 295 4.80 0.93 23.63
CA ASN A 295 4.39 -0.10 22.67
C ASN A 295 5.59 -0.69 21.90
N PHE A 296 6.55 0.14 21.50
CA PHE A 296 7.78 -0.33 20.86
C PHE A 296 8.58 -1.27 21.77
N ASN A 297 8.74 -0.91 23.05
CA ASN A 297 9.41 -1.78 24.03
C ASN A 297 8.61 -3.06 24.30
N THR A 298 7.28 -2.97 24.35
CA THR A 298 6.41 -4.13 24.52
C THR A 298 6.57 -5.11 23.35
N MET A 299 6.62 -4.61 22.12
CA MET A 299 6.89 -5.40 20.92
C MET A 299 8.21 -6.19 21.03
N VAL A 300 9.29 -5.51 21.43
CA VAL A 300 10.64 -6.11 21.49
C VAL A 300 10.78 -7.06 22.67
N HIS A 301 10.35 -6.66 23.86
CA HIS A 301 10.66 -7.39 25.09
C HIS A 301 9.57 -8.39 25.50
N LYS A 302 8.28 -8.03 25.41
CA LYS A 302 7.17 -8.93 25.80
C LYS A 302 6.86 -9.93 24.70
N TYR A 303 6.82 -9.48 23.46
CA TYR A 303 6.45 -10.32 22.32
C TYR A 303 7.63 -10.88 21.53
N SER A 304 8.86 -10.46 21.85
CA SER A 304 10.08 -10.89 21.14
C SER A 304 9.99 -10.68 19.62
N ILE A 305 9.29 -9.64 19.18
CA ILE A 305 9.15 -9.29 17.77
C ILE A 305 10.32 -8.39 17.39
N THR A 306 11.10 -8.83 16.41
CA THR A 306 12.19 -8.03 15.83
C THR A 306 11.62 -6.85 15.04
N PRO A 307 12.00 -5.59 15.36
CA PRO A 307 11.52 -4.43 14.63
C PRO A 307 12.00 -4.44 13.16
N MET A 308 11.07 -4.21 12.25
CA MET A 308 11.32 -3.90 10.82
C MET A 308 11.55 -2.39 10.60
N MET A 309 12.08 -2.01 9.43
CA MET A 309 12.35 -0.61 9.05
C MET A 309 11.13 0.32 9.23
N GLU A 310 9.93 -0.18 8.97
CA GLU A 310 8.69 0.57 9.09
C GLU A 310 8.38 0.95 10.55
N HIS A 311 8.74 0.11 11.53
CA HIS A 311 8.57 0.44 12.95
C HIS A 311 9.54 1.55 13.36
N TYR A 312 10.81 1.46 12.94
CA TYR A 312 11.78 2.52 13.19
C TYR A 312 11.34 3.84 12.55
N THR A 313 10.82 3.77 11.32
CA THR A 313 10.26 4.93 10.62
C THR A 313 9.13 5.59 11.42
N CYS A 314 8.20 4.80 11.98
CA CYS A 314 7.12 5.34 12.80
C CYS A 314 7.63 5.97 14.11
N MET A 315 8.67 5.39 14.74
CA MET A 315 9.27 5.95 15.95
C MET A 315 10.02 7.25 15.69
N VAL A 316 10.79 7.33 14.59
CA VAL A 316 11.45 8.56 14.17
C VAL A 316 10.43 9.64 13.82
N ASP A 317 9.38 9.31 13.08
CA ASP A 317 8.29 10.23 12.76
C ASP A 317 7.60 10.73 14.04
N LEU A 318 7.33 9.84 15.01
CA LEU A 318 6.73 10.19 16.30
C LEU A 318 7.57 11.21 17.08
N PHE A 319 8.87 10.94 17.25
CA PHE A 319 9.77 11.88 17.94
C PHE A 319 9.90 13.19 17.18
N ALA A 320 10.11 13.12 15.86
CA ALA A 320 10.39 14.29 15.04
C ALA A 320 9.17 15.23 14.96
N ARG A 321 7.96 14.69 14.79
CA ARG A 321 6.71 15.49 14.81
C ARG A 321 6.48 16.17 16.14
N ALA A 322 6.78 15.48 17.25
CA ALA A 322 6.67 16.03 18.59
C ALA A 322 7.77 17.07 18.93
N GLY A 323 8.69 17.36 18.01
CA GLY A 323 9.77 18.35 18.19
C GLY A 323 11.01 17.80 18.89
N HIS A 324 11.04 16.52 19.26
CA HIS A 324 12.19 15.82 19.84
C HIS A 324 13.19 15.41 18.75
N LEU A 325 13.69 16.40 18.00
CA LEU A 325 14.50 16.17 16.80
C LEU A 325 15.86 15.52 17.11
N THR A 326 16.47 15.91 18.23
CA THR A 326 17.76 15.34 18.66
C THR A 326 17.59 13.88 19.05
N GLU A 327 16.53 13.55 19.79
CA GLU A 327 16.18 12.19 20.16
C GLU A 327 15.83 11.36 18.93
N ALA A 328 15.10 11.92 17.97
CA ALA A 328 14.80 11.28 16.70
C ALA A 328 16.09 10.93 15.94
N TYR A 329 17.04 11.88 15.83
CA TYR A 329 18.32 11.63 15.17
C TYR A 329 19.18 10.61 15.91
N ASN A 330 19.26 10.70 17.24
CA ASN A 330 19.97 9.71 18.05
C ASN A 330 19.37 8.30 17.90
N PHE A 331 18.05 8.21 17.74
CA PHE A 331 17.38 6.94 17.50
C PHE A 331 17.72 6.35 16.12
N VAL A 332 17.89 7.20 15.10
CA VAL A 332 18.40 6.78 13.77
C VAL A 332 19.83 6.25 13.86
N GLU A 333 20.68 6.86 14.67
CA GLU A 333 22.06 6.40 14.87
C GLU A 333 22.14 5.13 15.72
N TRP A 334 21.17 4.92 16.62
CA TRP A 334 21.12 3.74 17.48
C TRP A 334 20.61 2.47 16.77
N MET A 335 19.73 2.60 15.76
CA MET A 335 19.06 1.45 15.17
C MET A 335 20.04 0.50 14.44
N PRO A 336 19.82 -0.83 14.48
CA PRO A 336 20.76 -1.83 13.97
C PRO A 336 20.72 -2.01 12.44
N ILE A 337 19.80 -1.32 11.75
CA ILE A 337 19.57 -1.44 10.30
C ILE A 337 19.95 -0.11 9.64
N LYS A 338 20.54 -0.15 8.45
CA LYS A 338 20.86 1.07 7.69
C LYS A 338 19.59 1.84 7.33
N PRO A 339 19.51 3.17 7.57
CA PRO A 339 18.32 3.96 7.27
C PRO A 339 17.98 3.98 5.78
N GLU A 340 16.69 3.90 5.49
CA GLU A 340 16.11 4.10 4.16
C GLU A 340 15.67 5.56 3.96
N ALA A 341 15.47 5.94 2.69
CA ALA A 341 15.16 7.32 2.31
C ALA A 341 13.84 7.82 2.92
N ARG A 342 12.84 6.94 3.04
CA ARG A 342 11.54 7.28 3.62
C ARG A 342 11.66 7.77 5.07
N LEU A 343 12.48 7.09 5.88
CA LEU A 343 12.72 7.44 7.27
C LEU A 343 13.44 8.80 7.39
N LEU A 344 14.49 9.00 6.59
CA LEU A 344 15.22 10.27 6.56
C LEU A 344 14.34 11.42 6.03
N THR A 345 13.45 11.14 5.08
CA THR A 345 12.48 12.12 4.55
C THR A 345 11.49 12.58 5.63
N ALA A 346 11.01 11.65 6.47
CA ALA A 346 10.13 12.00 7.60
C ALA A 346 10.84 12.88 8.62
N LEU A 347 12.08 12.54 8.98
CA LEU A 347 12.93 13.35 9.87
C LEU A 347 13.22 14.73 9.26
N PHE A 348 13.63 14.78 7.99
CA PHE A 348 13.92 16.02 7.27
C PHE A 348 12.71 16.95 7.23
N SER A 349 11.53 16.43 6.90
CA SER A 349 10.29 17.21 6.84
C SER A 349 9.94 17.83 8.19
N SER A 350 10.17 17.08 9.28
CA SER A 350 9.96 17.57 10.64
C SER A 350 11.01 18.61 11.03
N CYS A 351 12.28 18.45 10.63
CA CYS A 351 13.33 19.45 10.82
C CYS A 351 12.98 20.77 10.12
N CYS A 352 12.43 20.70 8.90
CA CYS A 352 11.94 21.87 8.18
C CYS A 352 10.80 22.58 8.93
N SER A 353 9.84 21.79 9.43
CA SER A 353 8.66 22.31 10.13
C SER A 353 9.02 22.99 11.45
N HIS A 354 10.02 22.47 12.17
CA HIS A 354 10.54 23.00 13.43
C HIS A 354 11.73 23.96 13.24
N MET A 355 12.08 24.32 12.00
CA MET A 355 13.16 25.24 11.64
C MET A 355 14.55 24.89 12.22
N ASN A 356 14.84 23.59 12.39
CA ASN A 356 16.16 23.13 12.81
C ASN A 356 17.11 23.03 11.61
N VAL A 357 17.82 24.12 11.33
CA VAL A 357 18.64 24.29 10.12
C VAL A 357 19.81 23.32 10.05
N GLU A 358 20.54 23.14 11.15
CA GLU A 358 21.73 22.28 11.19
C GLU A 358 21.37 20.81 10.91
N LEU A 359 20.31 20.33 11.55
CA LEU A 359 19.86 18.94 11.37
C LEU A 359 19.25 18.73 9.98
N ALA A 360 18.47 19.70 9.49
CA ALA A 360 17.91 19.64 8.14
C ALA A 360 19.01 19.53 7.07
N LYS A 361 20.06 20.36 7.14
CA LYS A 361 21.21 20.28 6.21
C LYS A 361 21.87 18.90 6.25
N THR A 362 22.12 18.38 7.46
CA THR A 362 22.76 17.07 7.68
C THR A 362 21.93 15.92 7.10
N VAL A 363 20.64 15.84 7.46
CA VAL A 363 19.74 14.78 7.00
C VAL A 363 19.49 14.89 5.50
N GLY A 364 19.35 16.11 4.97
CA GLY A 364 19.13 16.35 3.54
C GLY A 364 20.30 15.92 2.67
N GLN A 365 21.53 16.16 3.12
CA GLN A 365 22.74 15.69 2.42
C GLN A 365 22.81 14.15 2.41
N ARG A 366 22.54 13.51 3.56
CA ARG A 366 22.49 12.04 3.67
C ARG A 366 21.41 11.43 2.77
N LEU A 367 20.28 12.10 2.60
CA LEU A 367 19.20 11.64 1.72
C LEU A 367 19.63 11.64 0.23
N ILE A 368 20.33 12.69 -0.21
CA ILE A 368 20.90 12.77 -1.57
C ILE A 368 21.98 11.71 -1.81
N GLU A 369 22.75 11.36 -0.79
CA GLU A 369 23.74 10.29 -0.85
C GLU A 369 23.10 8.90 -0.94
N LEU A 370 21.95 8.71 -0.29
CA LEU A 370 21.22 7.45 -0.29
C LEU A 370 20.51 7.19 -1.63
N GLU A 371 19.84 8.22 -2.17
CA GLU A 371 19.09 8.14 -3.43
C GLU A 371 19.58 9.22 -4.42
N PRO A 372 20.74 9.01 -5.06
CA PRO A 372 21.38 10.02 -5.90
C PRO A 372 20.63 10.31 -7.20
N GLU A 373 19.69 9.46 -7.59
CA GLU A 373 18.93 9.54 -8.84
C GLU A 373 17.49 10.02 -8.62
N GLU A 374 17.00 10.01 -7.38
CA GLU A 374 15.61 10.35 -7.05
C GLU A 374 15.42 11.86 -6.88
N ALA A 375 14.45 12.43 -7.60
CA ALA A 375 14.21 13.86 -7.59
C ALA A 375 13.68 14.40 -6.25
N GLY A 376 13.02 13.55 -5.46
CA GLY A 376 12.34 13.95 -4.22
C GLY A 376 13.28 14.64 -3.22
N ALA A 377 14.44 14.03 -2.96
CA ALA A 377 15.42 14.52 -2.00
C ALA A 377 15.92 15.93 -2.34
N TYR A 378 16.27 16.15 -3.61
CA TYR A 378 16.73 17.44 -4.11
C TYR A 378 15.65 18.51 -4.03
N MET A 379 14.42 18.16 -4.40
CA MET A 379 13.31 19.10 -4.34
C MET A 379 13.02 19.52 -2.90
N LEU A 380 13.04 18.58 -1.95
CA LEU A 380 12.87 18.88 -0.53
C LEU A 380 14.00 19.79 0.00
N LEU A 381 15.25 19.50 -0.34
CA LEU A 381 16.40 20.29 0.10
C LEU A 381 16.42 21.69 -0.53
N SER A 382 16.12 21.80 -1.84
CA SER A 382 15.99 23.08 -2.53
C SER A 382 14.84 23.91 -1.96
N ASN A 383 13.71 23.29 -1.61
CA ASN A 383 12.58 24.00 -1.00
C ASN A 383 12.98 24.51 0.39
N PHE A 384 13.67 23.69 1.19
CA PHE A 384 14.15 24.08 2.51
C PHE A 384 15.10 25.28 2.46
N TYR A 385 16.12 25.24 1.58
CA TYR A 385 17.03 26.38 1.38
C TYR A 385 16.27 27.65 0.96
N GLY A 386 15.21 27.51 0.15
CA GLY A 386 14.31 28.61 -0.18
C GLY A 386 13.59 29.21 1.04
N ILE A 387 13.03 28.36 1.91
CA ILE A 387 12.31 28.79 3.13
C ILE A 387 13.23 29.58 4.06
N ILE A 388 14.48 29.16 4.22
CA ILE A 388 15.45 29.85 5.09
C ILE A 388 16.15 31.04 4.39
N GLY A 389 15.83 31.32 3.12
CA GLY A 389 16.42 32.42 2.35
C GLY A 389 17.85 32.16 1.84
N ASP A 390 18.33 30.93 1.88
CA ASP A 390 19.66 30.54 1.41
C ASP A 390 19.66 30.32 -0.12
N LEU A 391 19.82 31.41 -0.87
CA LEU A 391 19.85 31.39 -2.33
C LEU A 391 21.03 30.59 -2.90
N GLU A 392 22.15 30.52 -2.18
CA GLU A 392 23.33 29.76 -2.59
C GLU A 392 23.08 28.25 -2.50
N GLY A 393 22.48 27.79 -1.39
CA GLY A 393 22.03 26.41 -1.22
C GLY A 393 21.08 25.97 -2.32
N VAL A 394 20.09 26.81 -2.68
CA VAL A 394 19.16 26.54 -3.80
C VAL A 394 19.91 26.39 -5.13
N ALA A 395 20.82 27.32 -5.43
CA ALA A 395 21.60 27.29 -6.67
C ALA A 395 22.47 26.02 -6.76
N ASN A 396 23.09 25.63 -5.65
CA ASN A 396 23.93 24.43 -5.56
C ASN A 396 23.12 23.15 -5.79
N VAL A 397 21.95 23.01 -5.15
CA VAL A 397 21.07 21.84 -5.34
C VAL A 397 20.59 21.76 -6.79
N ARG A 398 20.18 22.88 -7.40
CA ARG A 398 19.75 22.91 -8.82
C ARG A 398 20.88 22.53 -9.78
N LYS A 399 22.09 23.04 -9.55
CA LYS A 399 23.27 22.67 -10.34
C LYS A 399 23.55 21.17 -10.25
N LEU A 400 23.38 20.60 -9.06
CA LEU A 400 23.55 19.16 -8.84
C LEU A 400 22.47 18.33 -9.54
N MET A 401 21.20 18.76 -9.52
CA MET A 401 20.11 18.12 -10.26
C MET A 401 20.36 18.14 -11.78
N SER A 402 20.75 19.29 -12.33
CA SER A 402 21.06 19.43 -13.76
C SER A 402 22.22 18.53 -14.18
N LYS A 403 23.27 18.44 -13.34
CA LYS A 403 24.42 17.56 -13.59
C LYS A 403 24.03 16.08 -13.63
N ARG A 404 23.01 15.67 -12.86
CA ARG A 404 22.54 14.29 -12.75
C ARG A 404 21.34 13.95 -13.64
N GLY A 405 20.84 14.91 -14.44
CA GLY A 405 19.72 14.68 -15.37
C GLY A 405 18.37 14.42 -14.69
N ILE A 406 18.23 14.82 -13.42
CA ILE A 406 17.06 14.51 -12.58
C ILE A 406 15.85 15.36 -12.99
N ARG A 407 14.68 14.72 -13.15
CA ARG A 407 13.41 15.37 -13.55
C ARG A 407 12.36 15.32 -12.44
N LYS A 408 11.58 16.38 -12.32
CA LYS A 408 10.53 16.53 -11.30
C LYS A 408 9.37 15.55 -11.52
N THR A 409 8.95 14.84 -10.47
CA THR A 409 7.72 14.03 -10.45
C THR A 409 6.49 14.92 -10.45
N LYS A 410 5.46 14.55 -11.23
CA LYS A 410 4.22 15.31 -11.33
C LYS A 410 3.26 14.96 -10.20
N ALA A 411 2.71 15.98 -9.54
CA ALA A 411 1.64 15.82 -8.54
C ALA A 411 0.30 15.66 -9.24
N CYS A 412 -0.52 14.70 -8.79
CA CYS A 412 -1.85 14.42 -9.33
C CYS A 412 -2.85 14.24 -8.19
N THR A 413 -4.02 14.85 -8.33
CA THR A 413 -5.16 14.67 -7.44
C THR A 413 -6.36 14.22 -8.24
N TRP A 414 -7.17 13.31 -7.71
CA TRP A 414 -8.40 12.88 -8.36
C TRP A 414 -9.59 12.86 -7.41
N ILE A 415 -10.77 12.98 -8.02
CA ILE A 415 -12.08 12.93 -7.37
C ILE A 415 -13.00 11.99 -8.17
N GLU A 416 -13.80 11.20 -7.48
CA GLU A 416 -14.84 10.36 -8.10
C GLU A 416 -16.21 11.00 -7.91
N ILE A 417 -16.90 11.32 -9.01
CA ILE A 417 -18.25 11.89 -9.01
C ILE A 417 -19.08 11.09 -10.01
N ASP A 418 -20.27 10.64 -9.61
CA ASP A 418 -21.19 9.87 -10.46
C ASP A 418 -20.52 8.69 -11.20
N ARG A 419 -19.61 7.97 -10.50
CA ARG A 419 -18.83 6.83 -11.01
C ARG A 419 -17.83 7.18 -12.12
N LYS A 420 -17.51 8.46 -12.29
CA LYS A 420 -16.48 8.95 -13.18
C LYS A 420 -15.34 9.52 -12.36
N ILE A 421 -14.11 9.10 -12.67
CA ILE A 421 -12.92 9.64 -12.03
C ILE A 421 -12.43 10.83 -12.84
N HIS A 422 -12.27 11.96 -12.16
CA HIS A 422 -11.72 13.20 -12.69
C HIS A 422 -10.36 13.42 -12.05
N SER A 423 -9.30 13.41 -12.85
CA SER A 423 -7.92 13.62 -12.41
C SER A 423 -7.42 14.99 -12.85
N PHE A 424 -6.64 15.64 -11.98
CA PHE A 424 -6.06 16.96 -12.21
C PHE A 424 -4.56 16.94 -11.93
N GLU A 425 -3.79 17.55 -12.82
CA GLU A 425 -2.42 17.99 -12.56
C GLU A 425 -2.40 19.49 -12.15
N SER A 426 -1.29 19.96 -11.60
CA SER A 426 -1.14 21.39 -11.30
C SER A 426 -1.21 22.21 -12.59
N GLY A 427 -2.08 23.21 -12.65
CA GLY A 427 -2.30 24.02 -13.86
C GLY A 427 -3.03 23.28 -14.99
N ASP A 428 -3.68 22.15 -14.70
CA ASP A 428 -4.42 21.39 -15.70
C ASP A 428 -5.56 22.24 -16.30
N GLY A 429 -5.61 22.28 -17.63
CA GLY A 429 -6.64 22.94 -18.42
C GLY A 429 -7.41 22.01 -19.35
N SER A 430 -7.18 20.69 -19.25
CA SER A 430 -7.74 19.68 -20.15
C SER A 430 -9.19 19.29 -19.82
N HIS A 431 -9.66 19.61 -18.61
CA HIS A 431 -11.00 19.22 -18.16
C HIS A 431 -12.11 19.99 -18.93
N PRO A 432 -13.23 19.34 -19.33
CA PRO A 432 -14.30 20.01 -20.08
C PRO A 432 -14.90 21.24 -19.38
N LEU A 433 -14.99 21.22 -18.04
CA LEU A 433 -15.51 22.31 -17.21
C LEU A 433 -14.42 23.30 -16.75
N ASN A 434 -13.26 23.34 -17.41
CA ASN A 434 -12.10 24.11 -16.95
C ASN A 434 -12.44 25.59 -16.61
N LYS A 435 -13.16 26.27 -17.51
CA LYS A 435 -13.54 27.68 -17.31
C LYS A 435 -14.39 27.89 -16.06
N GLU A 436 -15.34 27.00 -15.81
CA GLU A 436 -16.22 27.06 -14.63
C GLU A 436 -15.44 26.81 -13.35
N ILE A 437 -14.53 25.83 -13.36
CA ILE A 437 -13.65 25.51 -12.22
C ILE A 437 -12.82 26.74 -11.84
N TYR A 438 -12.09 27.33 -12.79
CA TYR A 438 -11.24 28.48 -12.49
C TYR A 438 -12.02 29.73 -12.10
N ASN A 439 -13.21 29.96 -12.66
CA ASN A 439 -14.07 31.08 -12.26
C ASN A 439 -14.58 30.90 -10.83
N TYR A 440 -15.12 29.73 -10.49
CA TYR A 440 -15.59 29.45 -9.13
C TYR A 440 -14.44 29.50 -8.12
N LEU A 441 -13.26 28.97 -8.48
CA LEU A 441 -12.08 29.03 -7.64
C LEU A 441 -11.65 30.48 -7.36
N LYS A 442 -11.70 31.38 -8.37
CA LYS A 442 -11.42 32.82 -8.17
C LYS A 442 -12.40 33.45 -7.17
N ASP A 443 -13.69 33.15 -7.30
CA ASP A 443 -14.71 33.65 -6.37
C ASP A 443 -14.50 33.11 -4.94
N LEU A 444 -14.15 31.83 -4.82
CA LEU A 444 -13.85 31.18 -3.55
C LEU A 444 -12.62 31.81 -2.88
N VAL A 445 -11.53 32.01 -3.63
CA VAL A 445 -10.32 32.69 -3.13
C VAL A 445 -10.63 34.11 -2.70
N LYS A 446 -11.51 34.84 -3.40
CA LYS A 446 -11.95 36.18 -2.98
C LYS A 446 -12.69 36.13 -1.63
N LYS A 447 -13.61 35.17 -1.44
CA LYS A 447 -14.26 34.95 -0.13
C LYS A 447 -13.24 34.60 0.95
N MET A 448 -12.23 33.78 0.63
CA MET A 448 -11.18 33.37 1.56
C MET A 448 -10.26 34.53 1.97
N LYS A 449 -9.88 35.41 1.03
CA LYS A 449 -9.07 36.60 1.34
C LYS A 449 -9.78 37.53 2.33
N ASN A 450 -11.11 37.64 2.25
CA ASN A 450 -11.89 38.43 3.21
C ASN A 450 -11.86 37.89 4.64
N ILE A 451 -11.56 36.61 4.83
CA ILE A 451 -11.40 35.98 6.15
C ILE A 451 -9.92 35.81 6.55
N GLY A 452 -9.00 36.45 5.83
CA GLY A 452 -7.57 36.50 6.16
C GLY A 452 -6.70 35.45 5.48
N TYR A 453 -7.18 34.73 4.47
CA TYR A 453 -6.34 33.81 3.70
C TYR A 453 -5.29 34.54 2.87
N VAL A 454 -4.02 34.15 3.04
CA VAL A 454 -2.90 34.61 2.22
C VAL A 454 -2.26 33.38 1.58
N PRO A 455 -2.26 33.27 0.23
CA PRO A 455 -1.61 32.16 -0.45
C PRO A 455 -0.12 32.07 -0.12
N ASN A 456 0.36 30.88 0.21
CA ASN A 456 1.77 30.71 0.53
C ASN A 456 2.63 30.63 -0.75
N THR A 457 3.11 31.78 -1.22
CA THR A 457 3.98 31.89 -2.41
C THR A 457 5.44 31.53 -2.16
N SER A 458 5.86 31.32 -0.91
CA SER A 458 7.26 30.97 -0.56
C SER A 458 7.72 29.66 -1.22
N MET A 459 6.78 28.81 -1.61
CA MET A 459 7.02 27.53 -2.26
C MET A 459 7.18 27.64 -3.79
N VAL A 460 6.87 28.80 -4.38
CA VAL A 460 6.98 29.05 -5.83
C VAL A 460 8.30 29.73 -6.16
N MET A 461 9.28 28.90 -6.49
CA MET A 461 10.67 29.28 -6.68
C MET A 461 11.01 29.66 -8.14
N GLN A 462 10.01 29.85 -8.99
CA GLN A 462 10.19 30.40 -10.34
C GLN A 462 10.41 31.91 -10.21
N ASN A 463 11.35 32.45 -10.99
CA ASN A 463 11.62 33.89 -11.02
C ASN A 463 10.55 34.61 -11.86
N VAL A 464 9.33 34.57 -11.35
CA VAL A 464 8.14 35.23 -11.87
C VAL A 464 7.66 36.24 -10.84
N ASP A 465 6.87 37.20 -11.28
CA ASP A 465 6.28 38.20 -10.39
C ASP A 465 5.36 37.53 -9.35
N ASP A 466 5.12 38.22 -8.22
CA ASP A 466 4.37 37.64 -7.10
C ASP A 466 2.91 37.32 -7.46
N HIS A 467 2.34 38.00 -8.46
CA HIS A 467 1.01 37.68 -8.96
C HIS A 467 1.00 36.34 -9.70
N THR A 468 1.96 36.11 -10.59
CA THR A 468 2.14 34.80 -11.25
C THR A 468 2.43 33.69 -10.24
N LYS A 469 3.23 33.95 -9.17
CA LYS A 469 3.44 32.97 -8.10
C LYS A 469 2.14 32.60 -7.40
N GLU A 470 1.28 33.59 -7.14
CA GLU A 470 -0.02 33.36 -6.54
C GLU A 470 -0.89 32.46 -7.43
N GLU A 471 -0.97 32.73 -8.74
CA GLU A 471 -1.72 31.90 -9.69
C GLU A 471 -1.23 30.44 -9.73
N MET A 472 0.08 30.21 -9.62
CA MET A 472 0.64 28.87 -9.55
C MET A 472 0.20 28.11 -8.29
N VAL A 473 0.16 28.77 -7.12
CA VAL A 473 -0.33 28.16 -5.87
C VAL A 473 -1.83 27.90 -5.93
N LEU A 474 -2.58 28.79 -6.58
CA LEU A 474 -4.03 28.64 -6.74
C LEU A 474 -4.39 27.52 -7.73
N SER A 475 -3.52 27.22 -8.70
CA SER A 475 -3.72 26.15 -9.69
C SER A 475 -3.27 24.75 -9.22
N HIS A 476 -3.02 24.56 -7.92
CA HIS A 476 -2.74 23.23 -7.38
C HIS A 476 -3.89 22.24 -7.64
N SER A 477 -3.52 21.00 -7.95
CA SER A 477 -4.46 19.92 -8.31
C SER A 477 -5.57 19.69 -7.28
N GLU A 478 -5.28 19.84 -5.99
CA GLU A 478 -6.26 19.68 -4.91
C GLU A 478 -7.38 20.73 -4.99
N LYS A 479 -7.01 21.98 -5.26
CA LYS A 479 -7.96 23.09 -5.34
C LYS A 479 -8.89 22.90 -6.53
N LEU A 480 -8.37 22.44 -7.66
CA LEU A 480 -9.16 22.11 -8.85
C LEU A 480 -10.13 20.96 -8.59
N ALA A 481 -9.66 19.88 -7.96
CA ALA A 481 -10.49 18.72 -7.63
C ALA A 481 -11.61 19.05 -6.64
N ILE A 482 -11.31 19.80 -5.56
CA ILE A 482 -12.30 20.27 -4.58
C ILE A 482 -13.33 21.18 -5.25
N THR A 483 -12.87 22.11 -6.09
CA THR A 483 -13.76 23.05 -6.79
C THR A 483 -14.70 22.33 -7.75
N LEU A 484 -14.22 21.32 -8.49
CA LEU A 484 -15.07 20.46 -9.29
C LEU A 484 -16.14 19.76 -8.43
N GLY A 485 -15.74 19.22 -7.28
CA GLY A 485 -16.64 18.59 -6.32
C GLY A 485 -17.74 19.55 -5.85
N LEU A 486 -17.40 20.81 -5.56
CA LEU A 486 -18.36 21.83 -5.15
C LEU A 486 -19.37 22.19 -6.26
N ILE A 487 -18.91 22.27 -7.50
CA ILE A 487 -19.74 22.64 -8.65
C ILE A 487 -20.75 21.54 -8.99
N ILE A 488 -20.29 20.28 -9.05
CA ILE A 488 -21.11 19.19 -9.59
C ILE A 488 -22.03 18.60 -8.51
N THR A 489 -21.60 18.54 -7.24
CA THR A 489 -22.34 17.81 -6.22
C THR A 489 -23.34 18.70 -5.45
N PRO A 490 -24.55 18.20 -5.13
CA PRO A 490 -25.58 18.97 -4.43
C PRO A 490 -25.09 19.50 -3.06
N PRO A 491 -25.49 20.72 -2.64
CA PRO A 491 -25.09 21.29 -1.35
C PRO A 491 -25.25 20.32 -0.16
N GLY A 492 -24.28 20.30 0.75
CA GLY A 492 -24.24 19.36 1.88
C GLY A 492 -23.66 17.99 1.57
N THR A 493 -23.46 17.61 0.29
CA THR A 493 -22.79 16.34 -0.04
C THR A 493 -21.32 16.42 0.36
N ARG A 494 -20.82 15.39 1.06
CA ARG A 494 -19.40 15.25 1.41
C ARG A 494 -18.54 15.15 0.14
N ILE A 495 -17.42 15.86 0.12
CA ILE A 495 -16.46 15.81 -0.99
C ILE A 495 -15.26 14.98 -0.57
N MET A 496 -14.83 14.03 -1.41
CA MET A 496 -13.66 13.21 -1.14
C MET A 496 -12.65 13.31 -2.29
N ILE A 497 -11.42 13.71 -1.99
CA ILE A 497 -10.33 13.76 -2.96
C ILE A 497 -9.17 12.87 -2.51
N VAL A 498 -8.43 12.32 -3.48
CA VAL A 498 -7.24 11.51 -3.23
C VAL A 498 -6.04 12.09 -3.97
N LYS A 499 -4.91 12.20 -3.28
CA LYS A 499 -3.66 12.73 -3.82
C LYS A 499 -2.54 11.70 -3.73
N ASN A 500 -1.72 11.61 -4.78
CA ASN A 500 -0.57 10.68 -4.82
C ASN A 500 0.63 11.12 -3.95
N LEU A 501 0.66 12.37 -3.52
CA LEU A 501 1.70 12.98 -2.68
C LEU A 501 1.07 13.60 -1.43
N ARG A 502 1.89 13.94 -0.43
CA ARG A 502 1.44 14.68 0.76
C ARG A 502 0.79 16.01 0.35
N VAL A 503 -0.33 16.37 0.98
CA VAL A 503 -0.96 17.69 0.77
C VAL A 503 0.00 18.77 1.27
N CYS A 504 0.19 19.88 0.56
CA CYS A 504 1.01 20.98 1.06
C CYS A 504 0.24 21.83 2.09
N ALA A 505 0.96 22.57 2.93
CA ALA A 505 0.37 23.40 3.97
C ALA A 505 -0.69 24.39 3.44
N ASP A 506 -0.46 24.99 2.27
CA ASP A 506 -1.40 25.90 1.64
C ASP A 506 -2.69 25.20 1.17
N CYS A 507 -2.59 24.03 0.55
CA CYS A 507 -3.77 23.24 0.17
C CYS A 507 -4.54 22.73 1.40
N HIS A 508 -3.84 22.40 2.49
CA HIS A 508 -4.47 22.00 3.75
C HIS A 508 -5.28 23.15 4.34
N LEU A 509 -4.68 24.33 4.49
CA LEU A 509 -5.36 25.54 4.95
C LEU A 509 -6.52 25.92 4.02
N PHE A 510 -6.30 25.84 2.72
CA PHE A 510 -7.35 26.08 1.72
C PHE A 510 -8.55 25.19 1.97
N THR A 511 -8.32 23.88 2.11
CA THR A 511 -9.40 22.90 2.29
C THR A 511 -10.19 23.15 3.58
N ALA A 512 -9.50 23.48 4.68
CA ALA A 512 -10.14 23.85 5.93
C ALA A 512 -11.07 25.06 5.77
N LEU A 513 -10.58 26.14 5.18
CA LEU A 513 -11.36 27.36 4.98
C LEU A 513 -12.55 27.14 4.02
N VAL A 514 -12.38 26.33 2.98
CA VAL A 514 -13.47 25.98 2.07
C VAL A 514 -14.56 25.19 2.78
N SER A 515 -14.19 24.22 3.63
CA SER A 515 -15.16 23.49 4.46
C SER A 515 -16.01 24.43 5.33
N LYS A 516 -15.40 25.48 5.89
CA LYS A 516 -16.08 26.52 6.66
C LYS A 516 -16.99 27.40 5.81
N ILE A 517 -16.52 27.87 4.65
CA ILE A 517 -17.25 28.80 3.78
C ILE A 517 -18.49 28.13 3.18
N GLU A 518 -18.33 26.91 2.68
CA GLU A 518 -19.39 26.20 1.96
C GLU A 518 -20.23 25.33 2.91
N GLY A 519 -19.81 25.16 4.17
CA GLY A 519 -20.54 24.38 5.17
C GLY A 519 -20.59 22.89 4.84
N ARG A 520 -19.50 22.34 4.29
CA ARG A 520 -19.42 20.96 3.79
C ARG A 520 -18.25 20.22 4.42
N GLU A 521 -18.47 18.94 4.71
CA GLU A 521 -17.40 18.02 5.05
C GLU A 521 -16.55 17.74 3.80
N ILE A 522 -15.24 17.95 3.91
CA ILE A 522 -14.28 17.63 2.86
C ILE A 522 -13.27 16.66 3.42
N VAL A 523 -13.05 15.55 2.72
CA VAL A 523 -12.10 14.52 3.14
C VAL A 523 -11.02 14.37 2.09
N THR A 524 -9.79 14.65 2.51
CA THR A 524 -8.62 14.53 1.66
C THR A 524 -7.79 13.36 2.11
N ARG A 525 -7.60 12.37 1.23
CA ARG A 525 -6.65 11.27 1.42
C ARG A 525 -5.36 11.61 0.71
N ASP A 526 -4.26 11.72 1.45
CA ASP A 526 -2.94 11.78 0.83
C ASP A 526 -2.22 10.43 0.88
N CYS A 527 -0.94 10.40 0.49
CA CYS A 527 -0.15 9.18 0.50
C CYS A 527 0.07 8.59 1.91
N SER A 528 -0.24 9.35 2.96
CA SER A 528 -0.06 8.96 4.36
C SER A 528 -1.39 8.73 5.08
N ARG A 529 -2.31 9.71 5.10
CA ARG A 529 -3.48 9.70 6.00
C ARG A 529 -4.73 10.34 5.40
N PHE A 530 -5.82 10.27 6.16
CA PHE A 530 -7.02 11.07 5.93
C PHE A 530 -6.96 12.38 6.72
N HIS A 531 -7.42 13.43 6.07
CA HIS A 531 -7.67 14.72 6.67
C HIS A 531 -9.17 14.98 6.53
N HIS A 532 -9.88 15.00 7.65
CA HIS A 532 -11.31 15.31 7.68
C HIS A 532 -11.49 16.76 8.04
N PHE A 533 -11.93 17.56 7.07
CA PHE A 533 -12.17 18.97 7.24
C PHE A 533 -13.64 19.20 7.51
N ASN A 534 -13.93 19.78 8.67
CA ASN A 534 -15.27 20.18 9.05
C ASN A 534 -15.23 21.55 9.73
N ASN A 535 -16.04 22.48 9.22
CA ASN A 535 -16.23 23.83 9.76
C ASN A 535 -14.92 24.60 10.03
N GLY A 536 -13.93 24.48 9.15
CA GLY A 536 -12.65 25.19 9.30
C GLY A 536 -11.59 24.47 10.13
N SER A 537 -11.90 23.30 10.66
CA SER A 537 -10.96 22.47 11.44
C SER A 537 -10.64 21.18 10.69
N CYS A 538 -9.45 20.64 10.92
CA CYS A 538 -9.04 19.34 10.40
C CYS A 538 -8.89 18.33 11.55
N SER A 539 -9.25 17.07 11.31
CA SER A 539 -9.07 15.97 12.28
C SER A 539 -7.63 15.77 12.77
N CYS A 540 -6.64 16.36 12.10
CA CYS A 540 -5.26 16.30 12.53
C CYS A 540 -4.83 17.37 13.54
N GLY A 541 -5.72 18.31 13.90
CA GLY A 541 -5.39 19.41 14.81
C GLY A 541 -4.26 20.32 14.29
N ASP A 542 -4.15 20.48 12.97
CA ASP A 542 -3.09 21.22 12.28
C ASP A 542 -1.66 20.71 12.52
N HIS A 543 -1.52 19.55 13.15
CA HIS A 543 -0.30 18.74 13.09
C HIS A 543 -0.25 18.08 11.71
N TRP A 544 0.11 18.88 10.71
CA TRP A 544 0.26 18.52 9.31
C TRP A 544 1.33 17.46 9.10
#